data_AF-V9L823-F1
#
_entry.id   AF-V9L823-F1
#
_cell.length_a   1.000
_cell.length_b   1.000
_cell.length_c   1.000
_cell.angle_alpha   90.00
_cell.angle_beta   90.00
_cell.angle_gamma   90.00
#
_symmetry.space_group_name_H-M   'P 1'
#
loop_
_entity.id
_entity.type
_entity.pdbx_description
1 polymer ?
#
loop_
_entity_poly.entity_id
_entity_poly.type
_entity_poly.pdbx_seq_one_letter_code
_entity_poly.pdbx_strand_id
1 'polypeptide(L)'
;MVQLQDLLKWYATQFKDPMMLDPPAWFKSYIFCEALLQLPFFPVAAYAFYKGNCQWIRTPAIVYSTHVATTLVSILAHILFNDFSTSVYPGPSTMSQRLSLVALYAPYLLIPVMLLLAMLFSVKYNPVEEKKKKK
;
A
#
# COMPACT_ATOMS: atom_id res chain seq x y z
N MET A 1 -3.08 5.00 30.76
CA MET A 1 -3.42 4.13 29.63
C MET A 1 -3.87 5.03 28.48
N VAL A 2 -3.05 5.19 27.45
CA VAL A 2 -3.45 5.92 26.24
C VAL A 2 -4.51 5.07 25.55
N GLN A 3 -5.73 5.57 25.42
CA GLN A 3 -6.78 4.86 24.70
C GLN A 3 -6.52 4.97 23.19
N LEU A 4 -6.90 3.96 22.41
CA LEU A 4 -6.72 3.96 20.94
C LEU A 4 -7.34 5.20 20.27
N GLN A 5 -8.42 5.71 20.86
CA GLN A 5 -9.08 6.94 20.44
C GLN A 5 -8.20 8.19 20.62
N ASP A 6 -7.35 8.23 21.65
CA ASP A 6 -6.44 9.36 21.90
C ASP A 6 -5.28 9.36 20.89
N LEU A 7 -4.79 8.17 20.52
CA LEU A 7 -3.79 8.02 19.47
C LEU A 7 -4.35 8.45 18.10
N LEU A 8 -5.59 8.06 17.80
CA LEU A 8 -6.27 8.47 16.57
C LEU A 8 -6.45 10.00 16.51
N LYS A 9 -6.87 10.62 17.62
CA LYS A 9 -7.00 12.08 17.72
C LYS A 9 -5.66 12.79 17.58
N TRP A 10 -4.59 12.24 18.17
CA TRP A 10 -3.25 12.78 18.01
C TRP A 10 -2.80 12.71 16.55
N TYR A 11 -2.95 11.56 15.90
CA TYR A 11 -2.63 11.36 14.48
C TYR A 11 -3.41 12.32 13.59
N ALA A 12 -4.72 12.42 13.80
CA ALA A 12 -5.61 13.34 13.09
C ALA A 12 -5.19 14.80 13.24
N THR A 13 -4.78 15.21 14.43
CA THR A 13 -4.36 16.58 14.70
C THR A 13 -3.01 16.91 14.02
N GLN A 14 -2.08 15.94 14.01
CA GLN A 14 -0.74 16.13 13.46
C GLN A 14 -0.72 16.05 11.93
N PHE A 15 -1.37 15.04 11.35
CA PHE A 15 -1.29 14.74 9.92
C PHE A 15 -2.47 15.28 9.12
N LYS A 16 -3.53 15.75 9.80
CA LYS A 16 -4.76 16.28 9.18
C LYS A 16 -5.26 15.35 8.09
N ASP A 17 -5.37 14.07 8.41
CA ASP A 17 -5.80 13.03 7.50
C ASP A 17 -7.31 12.77 7.68
N PRO A 18 -8.18 13.44 6.90
CA PRO A 18 -9.62 13.30 7.06
C PRO A 18 -10.10 11.91 6.61
N MET A 19 -9.34 11.20 5.78
CA MET A 19 -9.73 9.88 5.26
C MET A 19 -9.67 8.81 6.34
N MET A 20 -8.78 8.94 7.32
CA MET A 20 -8.71 8.03 8.47
C MET A 20 -9.77 8.34 9.54
N LEU A 21 -10.23 9.59 9.62
CA LEU A 21 -11.23 10.05 10.59
C LEU A 21 -12.66 9.81 10.12
N ASP A 22 -12.95 10.13 8.86
CA ASP A 22 -14.22 9.90 8.20
C ASP A 22 -13.99 9.17 6.87
N PRO A 23 -13.76 7.85 6.91
CA PRO A 23 -13.40 7.09 5.73
C PRO A 23 -14.55 7.07 4.71
N PRO A 24 -14.37 7.65 3.51
CA PRO A 24 -15.38 7.62 2.47
C PRO A 24 -15.58 6.17 1.97
N ALA A 25 -16.74 5.89 1.37
CA ALA A 25 -17.13 4.53 0.98
C ALA A 25 -16.09 3.82 0.09
N TRP A 26 -15.47 4.54 -0.85
CA TRP A 26 -14.43 3.99 -1.71
C TRP A 26 -13.15 3.62 -0.94
N PHE A 27 -12.80 4.39 0.09
CA PHE A 27 -11.63 4.12 0.93
C PHE A 27 -11.88 2.93 1.86
N LYS A 28 -13.11 2.80 2.39
CA LYS A 28 -13.54 1.58 3.11
C LYS A 28 -13.42 0.33 2.25
N SER A 29 -13.80 0.42 0.97
CA SER A 29 -13.63 -0.69 0.04
C SER A 29 -12.15 -1.07 -0.15
N TYR A 30 -11.25 -0.09 -0.22
CA TYR A 30 -9.80 -0.36 -0.29
C TYR A 30 -9.27 -1.02 0.98
N ILE A 31 -9.65 -0.51 2.17
CA ILE A 31 -9.28 -1.14 3.45
C ILE A 31 -9.79 -2.58 3.51
N PHE A 32 -11.01 -2.85 3.02
CA PHE A 32 -11.56 -4.19 2.98
C PHE A 32 -10.77 -5.10 2.03
N CYS A 33 -10.46 -4.64 0.82
CA CYS A 33 -9.61 -5.37 -0.12
C CYS A 33 -8.21 -5.61 0.45
N GLU A 34 -7.63 -4.64 1.15
CA GLU A 34 -6.35 -4.78 1.84
C GLU A 34 -6.44 -5.84 2.95
N ALA A 35 -7.46 -5.78 3.81
CA ALA A 35 -7.66 -6.78 4.85
C ALA A 35 -7.83 -8.20 4.29
N LEU A 36 -8.49 -8.34 3.12
CA LEU A 36 -8.71 -9.64 2.49
C LEU A 36 -7.54 -10.16 1.64
N LEU A 37 -6.77 -9.28 1.00
CA LEU A 37 -5.71 -9.69 0.07
C LEU A 37 -4.32 -9.51 0.67
N GLN A 38 -4.07 -8.39 1.34
CA GLN A 38 -2.76 -8.03 1.86
C GLN A 38 -2.42 -8.81 3.14
N LEU A 39 -3.35 -8.89 4.11
CA LEU A 39 -3.12 -9.62 5.36
C LEU A 39 -2.79 -11.11 5.15
N PRO A 40 -3.54 -11.90 4.35
CA PRO A 40 -3.18 -13.30 4.11
C PRO A 40 -1.96 -13.44 3.18
N PHE A 41 -1.66 -12.45 2.34
CA PHE A 41 -0.47 -12.48 1.50
C PHE A 41 0.82 -12.34 2.31
N PHE A 42 0.85 -11.55 3.39
CA PHE A 42 2.05 -11.38 4.23
C PHE A 42 2.69 -12.70 4.73
N PRO A 43 1.97 -13.63 5.39
CA PRO A 43 2.56 -14.89 5.83
C PRO A 43 2.98 -15.78 4.66
N VAL A 44 2.23 -15.76 3.55
CA VAL A 44 2.57 -16.52 2.34
C VAL A 44 3.86 -16.00 1.71
N ALA A 45 3.98 -14.67 1.59
CA ALA A 45 5.17 -14.01 1.09
C ALA A 45 6.37 -14.27 2.02
N ALA A 46 6.19 -14.12 3.34
CA ALA A 46 7.24 -14.39 4.32
C ALA A 46 7.76 -15.83 4.21
N TYR A 47 6.87 -16.82 4.12
CA TYR A 47 7.24 -18.22 3.92
C TYR A 47 8.00 -18.44 2.60
N ALA A 48 7.49 -17.89 1.50
CA ALA A 48 8.10 -18.05 0.18
C ALA A 48 9.49 -17.40 0.09
N PHE A 49 9.67 -16.21 0.69
CA PHE A 49 10.95 -15.53 0.76
C PHE A 49 11.94 -16.23 1.70
N TYR A 50 11.47 -16.75 2.84
CA TYR A 50 12.31 -17.51 3.76
C TYR A 50 12.85 -18.80 3.12
N LYS A 51 12.02 -19.52 2.36
CA LYS A 51 12.42 -20.75 1.67
C LYS A 51 13.29 -20.50 0.43
N GLY A 52 13.24 -19.31 -0.16
CA GLY A 52 14.17 -18.84 -1.20
C GLY A 52 14.10 -19.51 -2.58
N ASN A 53 13.33 -20.60 -2.75
CA ASN A 53 13.21 -21.37 -4.01
C ASN A 53 11.75 -21.51 -4.51
N CYS A 54 10.87 -20.61 -4.08
CA CYS A 54 9.44 -20.64 -4.42
C CYS A 54 9.13 -19.83 -5.67
N GLN A 55 9.41 -20.36 -6.86
CA GLN A 55 9.15 -19.63 -8.12
C GLN A 55 7.67 -19.26 -8.33
N TRP A 56 6.75 -20.01 -7.72
CA TRP A 56 5.30 -19.78 -7.78
C TRP A 56 4.86 -18.47 -7.12
N ILE A 57 5.65 -17.87 -6.23
CA ILE A 57 5.29 -16.61 -5.54
C ILE A 57 5.31 -15.40 -6.48
N ARG A 58 5.93 -15.53 -7.66
CA ARG A 58 6.07 -14.43 -8.61
C ARG A 58 4.71 -13.85 -9.04
N THR A 59 3.79 -14.71 -9.49
CA THR A 59 2.47 -14.26 -9.96
C THR A 59 1.64 -13.63 -8.84
N PRO A 60 1.48 -14.27 -7.65
CA PRO A 60 0.81 -13.65 -6.51
C PRO A 60 1.44 -12.32 -6.08
N ALA A 61 2.77 -12.23 -6.06
CA ALA A 61 3.48 -11.01 -5.67
C ALA A 61 3.29 -9.88 -6.69
N ILE A 62 3.27 -10.17 -7.99
CA ILE A 62 2.96 -9.18 -9.03
C ILE A 62 1.53 -8.67 -8.86
N VAL A 63 0.54 -9.58 -8.72
CA VAL A 63 -0.86 -9.20 -8.54
C VAL A 63 -1.04 -8.33 -7.29
N TYR A 64 -0.47 -8.75 -6.17
CA TYR A 64 -0.46 -7.99 -4.92
C TYR A 64 0.14 -6.61 -5.12
N SER A 65 1.37 -6.53 -5.63
CA SER A 65 2.08 -5.26 -5.77
C SER A 65 1.35 -4.30 -6.72
N THR A 66 0.80 -4.79 -7.83
CA THR A 66 0.03 -3.97 -8.76
C THR A 66 -1.25 -3.46 -8.11
N HIS A 67 -1.99 -4.31 -7.39
CA HIS A 67 -3.20 -3.89 -6.69
C HIS A 67 -2.92 -2.80 -5.64
N VAL A 68 -1.92 -3.00 -4.78
CA VAL A 68 -1.54 -2.01 -3.78
C VAL A 68 -1.05 -0.72 -4.46
N ALA A 69 -0.25 -0.81 -5.51
CA ALA A 69 0.19 0.38 -6.23
C ALA A 69 -0.99 1.17 -6.83
N THR A 70 -1.98 0.50 -7.43
CA THR A 70 -3.17 1.16 -7.98
C THR A 70 -3.99 1.86 -6.89
N THR A 71 -4.29 1.18 -5.80
CA THR A 71 -5.08 1.77 -4.69
C THR A 71 -4.35 2.96 -4.06
N LEU A 72 -3.04 2.86 -3.84
CA LEU A 72 -2.23 3.96 -3.30
C LEU A 72 -2.14 5.14 -4.28
N VAL A 73 -2.00 4.90 -5.59
CA VAL A 73 -2.05 5.98 -6.59
C VAL A 73 -3.39 6.71 -6.54
N SER A 74 -4.50 5.99 -6.40
CA SER A 74 -5.83 6.61 -6.22
C SER A 74 -5.91 7.45 -4.94
N ILE A 75 -5.36 6.96 -3.83
CA ILE A 75 -5.30 7.70 -2.55
C ILE A 75 -4.45 8.97 -2.68
N LEU A 76 -3.25 8.87 -3.28
CA LEU A 76 -2.37 10.01 -3.49
C LEU A 76 -2.99 11.07 -4.41
N ALA A 77 -3.66 10.64 -5.48
CA ALA A 77 -4.41 11.53 -6.35
C ALA A 77 -5.54 12.23 -5.57
N HIS A 78 -6.26 11.50 -4.71
CA HIS A 78 -7.27 12.11 -3.86
C HIS A 78 -6.66 13.14 -2.90
N ILE A 79 -5.54 12.86 -2.24
CA ILE A 79 -4.85 13.81 -1.35
C ILE A 79 -4.39 15.07 -2.10
N LEU A 80 -3.91 14.92 -3.34
CA LEU A 80 -3.37 16.03 -4.12
C LEU A 80 -4.44 16.91 -4.76
N PHE A 81 -5.53 16.32 -5.26
CA PHE A 81 -6.51 17.03 -6.09
C PHE A 81 -7.87 17.25 -5.42
N ASN A 82 -8.21 16.49 -4.38
CA ASN A 82 -9.50 16.67 -3.71
C ASN A 82 -9.55 18.01 -2.98
N ASP A 83 -10.76 18.59 -2.94
CA ASP A 83 -11.01 19.73 -2.07
C ASP A 83 -11.46 19.23 -0.69
N PHE A 84 -10.68 19.58 0.33
CA PHE A 84 -10.94 19.26 1.72
C PHE A 84 -11.64 20.42 2.46
N SER A 85 -12.05 21.47 1.76
CA SER A 85 -12.79 22.59 2.33
C SER A 85 -14.16 22.17 2.91
N THR A 86 -14.74 21.10 2.37
CA THR A 86 -16.10 20.63 2.69
C THR A 86 -16.13 19.43 3.64
N SER A 87 -14.97 18.92 4.10
CA SER A 87 -14.93 17.76 4.99
C SER A 87 -15.29 18.13 6.43
N VAL A 88 -15.94 17.20 7.13
CA VAL A 88 -16.33 17.34 8.55
C VAL A 88 -15.12 17.62 9.45
N TYR A 89 -13.94 17.10 9.06
CA TYR A 89 -12.67 17.30 9.75
C TYR A 89 -11.73 18.19 8.94
N PRO A 90 -10.86 18.99 9.60
CA PRO A 90 -9.91 19.84 8.91
C PRO A 90 -8.88 19.00 8.14
N GLY A 91 -8.98 18.96 6.82
CA GLY A 91 -8.00 18.32 5.94
C GLY A 91 -6.79 19.19 5.61
N PRO A 92 -5.87 18.70 4.77
CA PRO A 92 -4.67 19.43 4.38
C PRO A 92 -5.03 20.58 3.41
N SER A 93 -5.11 21.79 3.96
CA SER A 93 -5.51 23.00 3.23
C SER A 93 -4.36 23.66 2.46
N THR A 94 -3.12 23.42 2.88
CA THR A 94 -1.91 23.96 2.22
C THR A 94 -1.19 22.88 1.43
N MET A 95 -0.55 23.26 0.31
CA MET A 95 0.25 22.33 -0.51
C MET A 95 1.35 21.62 0.30
N SER A 96 1.96 22.30 1.27
CA SER A 96 2.95 21.68 2.18
C SER A 96 2.34 20.57 3.05
N GLN A 97 1.12 20.75 3.58
CA GLN A 97 0.42 19.72 4.36
C GLN A 97 0.05 18.52 3.47
N ARG A 98 -0.40 18.79 2.24
CA ARG A 98 -0.67 17.73 1.25
C ARG A 98 0.59 16.92 0.95
N LEU A 99 1.73 17.59 0.75
CA LEU A 99 3.00 16.91 0.48
C LEU A 99 3.51 16.11 1.68
N SER A 100 3.35 16.62 2.91
CA SER A 100 3.67 15.85 4.12
C SER A 100 2.82 14.60 4.25
N LEU A 101 1.52 14.68 3.92
CA LEU A 101 0.63 13.53 3.93
C LEU A 101 1.02 12.54 2.81
N VAL A 102 1.28 13.02 1.59
CA VAL A 102 1.83 12.19 0.50
C VAL A 102 3.12 11.49 0.91
N ALA A 103 4.04 12.18 1.59
CA ALA A 103 5.29 11.60 2.06
C ALA A 103 5.06 10.50 3.12
N LEU A 104 4.01 10.61 3.93
CA LEU A 104 3.62 9.55 4.87
C LEU A 104 3.11 8.29 4.15
N TYR A 105 2.34 8.47 3.07
CA TYR A 105 1.81 7.37 2.26
C TYR A 105 2.82 6.82 1.23
N ALA A 106 3.85 7.59 0.87
CA ALA A 106 4.81 7.22 -0.18
C ALA A 106 5.58 5.90 0.10
N PRO A 107 6.03 5.58 1.33
CA PRO A 107 6.66 4.29 1.61
C PRO A 107 5.75 3.09 1.28
N TYR A 108 4.44 3.22 1.51
CA TYR A 108 3.46 2.19 1.21
C TYR A 108 3.26 1.97 -0.30
N LEU A 109 3.64 2.94 -1.14
CA LEU A 109 3.70 2.76 -2.60
C LEU A 109 5.08 2.24 -3.05
N LEU A 110 6.16 2.76 -2.46
CA LEU A 110 7.53 2.40 -2.83
C LEU A 110 7.82 0.91 -2.60
N ILE A 111 7.42 0.36 -1.45
CA ILE A 111 7.69 -1.05 -1.13
C ILE A 111 7.03 -2.01 -2.13
N PRO A 112 5.71 -1.91 -2.43
CA PRO A 112 5.08 -2.72 -3.47
C PRO A 112 5.69 -2.55 -4.86
N VAL A 113 6.06 -1.33 -5.26
CA VAL A 113 6.70 -1.08 -6.56
C VAL A 113 8.08 -1.73 -6.62
N MET A 114 8.89 -1.61 -5.56
CA MET A 114 10.18 -2.31 -5.49
C MET A 114 10.00 -3.82 -5.55
N LEU A 115 9.00 -4.37 -4.85
CA LEU A 115 8.65 -5.79 -4.92
C LEU A 115 8.22 -6.20 -6.34
N LEU A 116 7.43 -5.37 -7.02
CA LEU A 116 6.99 -5.60 -8.40
C LEU A 116 8.19 -5.65 -9.35
N LEU A 117 9.07 -4.64 -9.28
CA LEU A 117 10.27 -4.57 -10.11
C LEU A 117 11.19 -5.75 -9.82
N ALA A 118 11.37 -6.12 -8.55
CA ALA A 118 12.15 -7.30 -8.17
C ALA A 118 11.55 -8.56 -8.80
N MET A 119 10.23 -8.77 -8.74
CA MET A 119 9.58 -9.94 -9.34
C MET A 119 9.57 -9.94 -10.87
N LEU A 120 9.58 -8.77 -11.51
CA LEU A 120 9.64 -8.64 -12.97
C LEU A 120 11.05 -8.90 -13.51
N PHE A 121 12.07 -8.32 -12.88
CA PHE A 121 13.46 -8.34 -13.39
C PHE A 121 14.33 -9.45 -12.81
N SER A 122 13.91 -10.12 -11.74
CA SER A 122 14.72 -11.19 -11.16
C SER A 122 14.76 -12.44 -12.04
N VAL A 123 15.97 -12.74 -12.52
CA VAL A 123 16.29 -13.95 -13.31
C VAL A 123 15.93 -15.24 -12.55
N LYS A 124 16.02 -15.24 -11.22
CA LYS A 124 15.67 -16.37 -10.34
C LYS A 124 14.23 -16.86 -10.48
N TYR A 125 13.32 -16.02 -10.96
CA TYR A 125 11.90 -16.34 -11.13
C TYR A 125 11.51 -16.43 -12.61
N ASN A 126 12.50 -16.50 -13.53
CA ASN A 126 12.25 -16.60 -14.96
C ASN A 126 12.09 -18.08 -15.37
N PRO A 127 10.88 -18.53 -15.75
CA PRO A 127 10.63 -19.95 -16.07
C PRO A 127 11.42 -20.44 -17.29
N VAL A 128 11.93 -19.53 -18.12
CA VAL A 128 12.75 -19.83 -19.30
C VAL A 128 14.14 -20.37 -18.92
N GLU A 129 14.73 -19.90 -17.81
CA GLU A 129 16.04 -20.41 -17.36
C GLU A 129 15.96 -21.76 -16.65
N GLU A 130 14.87 -22.03 -15.93
CA GLU A 130 14.66 -23.34 -15.31
C GLU A 130 14.58 -24.47 -16.35
N LYS A 131 13.95 -24.19 -17.50
CA LYS A 131 13.90 -25.14 -18.63
C LYS A 131 15.25 -25.36 -19.30
N LYS A 132 16.19 -24.40 -19.22
CA LYS A 132 17.56 -24.57 -19.72
C LYS A 132 18.46 -25.32 -18.75
N LYS A 133 18.21 -25.27 -17.44
CA LYS A 133 18.97 -26.04 -16.43
C LYS A 133 18.56 -27.51 -16.32
N LYS A 134 17.35 -27.87 -16.78
CA LYS A 134 16.83 -29.25 -16.80
C LYS A 134 17.07 -30.00 -18.12
N LYS A 135 17.74 -29.36 -19.09
CA LYS A 135 18.23 -29.97 -20.35
C LYS A 135 19.74 -30.09 -20.29
#